data_AF-A0A248JRQ1-F1
#
_entry.id   AF-A0A248JRQ1-F1
#
_cell.length_a   1.000
_cell.length_b   1.000
_cell.length_c   1.000
_cell.angle_alpha   90.00
_cell.angle_beta   90.00
_cell.angle_gamma   90.00
#
_symmetry.space_group_name_H-M   'P 1'
#
loop_
_entity.id
_entity.type
_entity.pdbx_description
1 polymer ?
#
loop_
_entity_poly.entity_id
_entity_poly.type
_entity_poly.pdbx_seq_one_letter_code
_entity_poly.pdbx_strand_id
1 'polypeptide(L)' 'MATIDYSHMTPAEKLALIGEIWESIEADAIPLTEAQAAEIRRRLETLDDDIRHGMDADALEAELDRRFP' A
#
# COMPACT_ATOMS: atom_id res chain seq x y z
N MET A 1 19.55 10.18 13.97
CA MET A 1 18.11 10.41 14.14
C MET A 1 17.76 10.23 15.60
N ALA A 2 16.92 11.10 16.15
CA ALA A 2 16.41 10.88 17.51
C ALA A 2 15.44 9.69 17.50
N THR A 3 15.58 8.80 18.46
CA THR A 3 14.66 7.68 18.64
C THR A 3 13.40 8.20 19.31
N ILE A 4 12.24 8.02 18.67
CA ILE A 4 10.95 8.32 19.30
C ILE A 4 10.48 7.05 20.00
N ASP A 5 10.24 7.13 21.31
CA ASP A 5 9.78 6.01 22.12
C ASP A 5 8.24 5.94 22.13
N TYR A 6 7.71 4.85 21.59
CA TYR A 6 6.27 4.56 21.54
C TYR A 6 5.86 3.36 22.43
N SER A 7 6.74 2.93 23.34
CA SER A 7 6.52 1.76 24.22
C SER A 7 5.29 1.91 25.13
N HIS A 8 4.91 3.15 25.45
CA HIS A 8 3.75 3.49 26.26
C HIS A 8 2.42 3.42 25.51
N MET A 9 2.44 3.35 24.17
CA MET A 9 1.23 3.33 23.34
C MET A 9 0.67 1.91 23.19
N THR A 10 -0.65 1.81 23.27
CA THR A 10 -1.40 0.62 22.86
C THR A 10 -1.28 0.39 21.34
N PRO A 11 -1.59 -0.83 20.84
CA PRO A 11 -1.61 -1.08 19.40
C PRO A 11 -2.56 -0.15 18.62
N ALA A 12 -3.72 0.18 19.19
CA ALA A 12 -4.69 1.07 18.55
C ALA A 12 -4.14 2.50 18.42
N GLU A 13 -3.52 3.03 19.48
CA GLU A 13 -2.89 4.35 19.44
C GLU A 13 -1.74 4.41 18.45
N LYS A 14 -0.95 3.33 18.33
CA LYS A 14 0.12 3.24 17.31
C LYS A 14 -0.43 3.32 15.89
N LEU A 15 -1.54 2.63 15.62
CA LEU A 15 -2.19 2.68 14.32
C LEU A 15 -2.74 4.07 14.02
N ALA A 16 -3.35 4.73 15.01
CA ALA A 16 -3.83 6.11 14.87
C ALA A 16 -2.67 7.06 14.53
N LEU A 17 -1.56 6.97 15.26
CA LEU A 17 -0.37 7.77 14.99
C LEU A 17 0.22 7.51 13.60
N ILE A 18 0.27 6.25 13.15
CA ILE A 18 0.71 5.93 11.78
C ILE A 18 -0.19 6.64 10.76
N GLY A 19 -1.50 6.65 10.98
CA GLY A 19 -2.46 7.38 10.15
C GLY A 19 -2.18 8.88 10.13
N GLU A 20 -2.02 9.51 11.30
CA GLU A 20 -1.72 10.94 11.40
C GLU A 20 -0.40 11.31 10.71
N ILE A 21 0.65 10.50 10.90
CA ILE A 21 1.94 10.69 10.22
C ILE A 21 1.74 10.56 8.71
N TRP A 22 1.01 9.55 8.26
CA TRP A 22 0.75 9.32 6.85
C TRP A 22 0.04 10.51 6.20
N GLU A 23 -0.99 11.05 6.86
CA GLU A 23 -1.71 12.24 6.40
C GLU A 23 -0.86 13.52 6.43
N SER A 24 0.16 13.57 7.30
CA SER A 24 1.07 14.72 7.40
C SER A 24 2.10 14.81 6.27
N ILE A 25 2.27 13.74 5.49
CA ILE A 25 3.26 13.69 4.40
C ILE A 25 2.68 14.33 3.15
N GLU A 26 3.21 15.50 2.79
CA GLU A 26 2.87 16.18 1.54
C GLU A 26 3.34 15.37 0.32
N ALA A 27 2.56 15.41 -0.76
CA ALA A 27 2.83 14.61 -1.97
C ALA A 27 4.17 14.97 -2.64
N ASP A 28 4.63 16.22 -2.50
CA ASP A 28 5.89 16.70 -3.03
C ASP A 28 7.11 16.29 -2.18
N ALA A 29 6.90 15.87 -0.92
CA ALA A 29 7.95 15.37 -0.04
C ALA A 29 8.47 13.99 -0.48
N ILE A 30 7.69 13.25 -1.27
CA ILE A 30 8.06 11.95 -1.84
C ILE A 30 7.88 11.99 -3.36
N PRO A 31 8.78 12.70 -4.08
CA PRO A 31 8.67 12.80 -5.53
C PRO A 31 8.87 11.43 -6.18
N LEU A 32 7.98 11.07 -7.10
CA LEU A 32 8.14 9.87 -7.89
C LEU A 32 9.31 10.01 -8.87
N THR A 33 10.07 8.94 -9.04
CA THR A 33 10.95 8.81 -10.20
C THR A 33 10.13 8.77 -11.49
N GLU A 34 10.74 9.16 -12.61
CA GLU A 34 10.07 9.10 -13.92
C GLU A 34 9.56 7.67 -14.23
N ALA A 35 10.35 6.65 -13.89
CA ALA A 35 9.96 5.26 -14.08
C ALA A 35 8.72 4.88 -13.26
N GLN A 36 8.62 5.33 -12.00
CA GLN A 36 7.45 5.09 -11.16
C GLN A 36 6.22 5.84 -11.67
N ALA A 37 6.37 7.10 -12.07
CA ALA A 37 5.28 7.90 -12.61
C ALA A 37 4.75 7.31 -13.93
N ALA A 38 5.64 6.85 -14.81
CA ALA A 38 5.29 6.18 -16.05
C ALA A 38 4.52 4.87 -15.80
N GLU A 39 4.95 4.06 -14.82
CA GLU A 39 4.26 2.82 -14.47
C GLU A 39 2.87 3.07 -13.88
N ILE A 40 2.72 4.06 -12.99
CA ILE A 40 1.41 4.42 -12.44
C ILE A 40 0.48 4.87 -13.56
N ARG A 41 0.96 5.72 -14.48
CA ARG A 41 0.17 6.16 -15.63
C ARG A 41 -0.29 4.98 -16.48
N ARG A 42 0.62 4.06 -16.81
CA ARG A 42 0.29 2.83 -17.56
C ARG A 42 -0.80 2.00 -16.88
N ARG A 43 -0.74 1.83 -15.55
CA ARG A 43 -1.76 1.08 -14.78
C ARG A 43 -3.09 1.80 -14.71
N LEU A 44 -3.09 3.13 -14.63
CA LEU A 44 -4.32 3.91 -14.66
C LEU A 44 -5.02 3.84 -16.02
N GLU A 45 -4.24 3.80 -17.12
CA GLU A 45 -4.77 3.60 -18.48
C GLU A 45 -5.43 2.23 -18.67
N THR A 46 -4.95 1.19 -17.97
CA THR A 46 -5.48 -0.18 -18.09
C THR A 46 -6.43 -0.57 -16.96
N LEU A 47 -6.72 0.32 -16.01
CA LEU A 47 -7.38 -0.03 -14.75
C LEU A 47 -8.75 -0.70 -14.95
N ASP A 48 -9.59 -0.16 -15.82
CA ASP A 48 -10.93 -0.70 -16.11
C ASP A 48 -10.86 -2.11 -16.71
N ASP A 49 -9.83 -2.37 -17.51
CA ASP A 49 -9.57 -3.68 -18.09
C ASP A 49 -9.00 -4.64 -17.04
N ASP A 50 -8.04 -4.17 -16.24
CA ASP A 50 -7.36 -4.95 -15.20
C ASP A 50 -8.34 -5.43 -14.11
N ILE A 51 -9.27 -4.57 -13.68
CA ILE A 51 -10.26 -4.92 -12.64
C ILE A 51 -11.13 -6.11 -13.07
N ARG A 52 -11.44 -6.24 -14.36
CA ARG A 52 -12.21 -7.39 -14.89
C ARG A 52 -11.46 -8.71 -14.82
N HIS A 53 -10.13 -8.67 -14.69
CA HIS A 53 -9.28 -9.83 -14.47
C HIS A 53 -8.94 -10.03 -12.99
N GLY A 54 -9.41 -9.14 -12.10
CA GLY A 54 -9.28 -9.30 -10.66
C GLY A 54 -10.06 -10.51 -10.16
N MET A 55 -9.59 -11.10 -9.07
CA MET A 55 -10.29 -12.17 -8.36
C MET A 55 -10.39 -11.82 -6.88
N ASP A 56 -11.35 -12.45 -6.22
CA ASP A 56 -11.52 -12.35 -4.78
C ASP A 56 -10.27 -12.83 -4.02
N ALA A 57 -9.98 -12.19 -2.89
CA ALA A 57 -8.77 -12.48 -2.12
C ALA A 57 -8.75 -13.91 -1.57
N ASP A 58 -9.88 -14.41 -1.08
CA ASP A 58 -9.99 -15.78 -0.56
C ASP A 58 -9.85 -16.79 -1.72
N ALA A 59 -10.38 -16.43 -2.90
CA ALA A 59 -10.21 -17.24 -4.11
C ALA A 59 -8.75 -17.28 -4.60
N LEU A 60 -8.01 -16.17 -4.48
CA LEU A 60 -6.58 -16.12 -4.79
C LEU A 60 -5.78 -16.97 -3.81
N GLU A 61 -6.06 -16.86 -2.50
CA GLU A 61 -5.38 -17.64 -1.46
C GLU A 61 -5.54 -19.14 -1.71
N ALA A 62 -6.77 -19.60 -1.95
CA ALA A 62 -7.05 -21.01 -2.26
C ALA A 62 -6.34 -21.48 -3.55
N GLU A 63 -6.24 -20.64 -4.58
CA GLU A 63 -5.51 -20.96 -5.81
C GLU A 63 -4.00 -21.06 -5.57
N LEU A 64 -3.44 -20.18 -4.74
CA LEU A 64 -2.02 -20.20 -4.39
C LEU A 64 -1.66 -21.45 -3.60
N ASP A 65 -2.43 -21.82 -2.58
CA ASP A 65 -2.24 -23.05 -1.80
C ASP A 65 -2.30 -24.30 -2.69
N ARG A 66 -3.23 -24.32 -3.65
CA ARG A 66 -3.36 -25.42 -4.60
C ARG A 66 -2.15 -25.53 -5.54
N ARG A 67 -1.57 -24.39 -5.93
CA ARG A 67 -0.48 -24.31 -6.92
C ARG A 67 0.90 -24.47 -6.28
N PHE A 68 1.03 -24.14 -5.00
CA PHE A 68 2.26 -24.19 -4.22
C PHE A 68 2.00 -24.82 -2.84
N PRO A 69 1.82 -26.16 -2.78
CA PRO A 69 1.56 -26.88 -1.52
C PRO A 69 2.76 -26.91 -0.57
#